data_AF-A0A3D9V7R8-F1
#
_entry.id   AF-A0A3D9V7R8-F1
#
_cell.length_a   1.000
_cell.length_b   1.000
_cell.length_c   1.000
_cell.angle_alpha   90.00
_cell.angle_beta   90.00
_cell.angle_gamma   90.00
#
_symmetry.space_group_name_H-M   'P 1'
#
loop_
_entity.id
_entity.type
_entity.pdbx_description
1 polymer ?
#
loop_
_entity_poly.entity_id
_entity_poly.type
_entity_poly.pdbx_seq_one_letter_code
_entity_poly.pdbx_strand_id
1 'polypeptide(L)'
;MTDFLGPNTRGVLHLLSSLDQLDVGQVEAVAAHRRRQSPRARASAWAAIGQAMTPRERLATLGAAALARQKAIDVANRSHTADWAFWAATWDAAIAVALCGRVDADHYETLVGPVAHALPWITHDIPLQVQVASPHAALARVGAPHG
;
A
#
# COMPACT_ATOMS: atom_id res chain seq x y z
N MET A 1 -10.29 -13.27 -9.98
CA MET A 1 -9.36 -12.16 -10.25
C MET A 1 -8.03 -12.52 -9.61
N THR A 2 -6.94 -12.46 -10.37
CA THR A 2 -5.60 -12.78 -9.84
C THR A 2 -5.04 -11.56 -9.12
N ASP A 3 -4.72 -11.71 -7.83
CA ASP A 3 -4.14 -10.68 -6.97
C ASP A 3 -2.67 -10.40 -7.34
N PHE A 4 -2.44 -9.85 -8.55
CA PHE A 4 -1.11 -9.73 -9.14
C PHE A 4 -0.20 -8.71 -8.45
N LEU A 5 -0.79 -7.78 -7.68
CA LEU A 5 -0.08 -6.81 -6.82
C LEU A 5 -0.25 -7.12 -5.34
N GLY A 6 -0.68 -8.35 -5.02
CA GLY A 6 -1.00 -8.77 -3.67
C GLY A 6 -2.50 -8.61 -3.33
N PRO A 7 -2.89 -9.00 -2.10
CA PRO A 7 -4.28 -9.14 -1.68
C PRO A 7 -5.15 -7.90 -1.89
N ASN A 8 -4.56 -6.70 -1.85
CA ASN A 8 -5.27 -5.45 -2.05
C ASN A 8 -4.84 -4.73 -3.34
N THR A 9 -4.89 -5.45 -4.47
CA THR A 9 -4.50 -4.92 -5.79
C THR A 9 -5.20 -3.61 -6.14
N ARG A 10 -6.49 -3.42 -5.78
CA ARG A 10 -7.22 -2.17 -6.04
C ARG A 10 -6.64 -0.98 -5.28
N GLY A 11 -6.31 -1.14 -4.00
CA GLY A 11 -5.67 -0.10 -3.20
C GLY A 11 -4.31 0.30 -3.78
N VAL A 12 -3.52 -0.68 -4.24
CA VAL A 12 -2.23 -0.40 -4.89
C VAL A 12 -2.42 0.39 -6.18
N LEU A 13 -3.38 0.02 -7.03
CA LEU A 13 -3.65 0.77 -8.28
C LEU A 13 -4.07 2.22 -7.98
N HIS A 14 -4.89 2.44 -6.95
CA HIS A 14 -5.28 3.78 -6.52
C HIS A 14 -4.10 4.60 -5.98
N LEU A 15 -3.17 3.96 -5.27
CA LEU A 15 -1.90 4.58 -4.88
C LEU A 15 -1.09 5.00 -6.11
N LEU A 16 -0.89 4.10 -7.07
CA LEU A 16 -0.11 4.39 -8.27
C LEU A 16 -0.68 5.54 -9.10
N SER A 17 -2.02 5.61 -9.24
CA SER A 17 -2.68 6.72 -9.94
C SER A 17 -2.58 8.03 -9.18
N SER A 18 -2.63 7.98 -7.84
CA SER A 18 -2.53 9.18 -6.99
C SER A 18 -1.12 9.77 -7.00
N LEU A 19 -0.08 8.92 -7.05
CA LEU A 19 1.30 9.37 -7.13
C LEU A 19 1.59 10.22 -8.38
N ASP A 20 0.90 9.97 -9.50
CA ASP A 20 1.08 10.75 -10.73
C ASP A 20 0.65 12.21 -10.60
N GLN A 21 -0.26 12.48 -9.67
CA GLN A 21 -0.89 13.79 -9.49
C GLN A 21 -0.14 14.65 -8.46
N LEU A 22 0.95 14.13 -7.87
CA LEU A 22 1.71 14.86 -6.88
C LEU A 22 2.49 16.01 -7.53
N ASP A 23 2.37 17.20 -6.93
CA ASP A 23 3.21 18.34 -7.26
C ASP A 23 4.58 18.28 -6.55
N VAL A 24 5.48 19.20 -6.92
CA VAL A 24 6.85 19.27 -6.38
C VAL A 24 6.86 19.45 -4.87
N GLY A 25 5.99 20.31 -4.32
CA GLY A 25 5.92 20.59 -2.89
C GLY A 25 5.44 19.37 -2.10
N GLN A 26 4.50 18.61 -2.65
CA GLN A 26 4.04 17.35 -2.07
C GLN A 26 5.14 16.28 -2.09
N VAL A 27 5.88 16.15 -3.20
CA VAL A 27 7.04 15.23 -3.28
C VAL A 27 8.09 15.56 -2.22
N GLU A 28 8.46 16.84 -2.07
CA GLU A 28 9.41 17.29 -1.06
C GLU A 28 8.90 17.04 0.37
N ALA A 29 7.61 17.27 0.61
CA ALA A 29 7.00 17.05 1.92
C ALA A 29 7.01 15.56 2.33
N VAL A 30 6.75 14.65 1.38
CA VAL A 30 6.85 13.20 1.59
C VAL A 30 8.30 12.80 1.90
N ALA A 31 9.26 13.28 1.10
CA ALA A 31 10.68 13.00 1.31
C ALA A 31 11.17 13.51 2.68
N ALA A 32 10.79 14.72 3.07
CA ALA A 32 11.12 15.30 4.35
C ALA A 32 10.52 14.50 5.52
N HIS A 33 9.27 14.03 5.41
CA HIS A 33 8.67 13.15 6.42
C HIS A 33 9.40 11.81 6.53
N ARG A 34 9.72 11.20 5.39
CA ARG A 34 10.45 9.92 5.33
C ARG A 34 11.80 9.99 6.05
N ARG A 35 12.52 11.11 5.95
CA ARG A 35 13.81 11.34 6.63
C ARG A 35 13.67 11.49 8.14
N ARG A 36 12.58 12.11 8.62
CA ARG A 36 12.29 12.29 10.05
C ARG A 36 11.76 11.03 10.72
N GLN A 37 11.28 10.07 9.94
CA GLN A 37 10.72 8.84 10.45
C GLN A 37 11.77 7.99 11.18
N SER A 38 11.40 7.45 12.35
CA SER A 38 12.26 6.57 13.15
C SER A 38 12.72 5.33 12.36
N PRO A 39 14.05 5.13 12.18
CA PRO A 39 14.57 3.94 11.50
C PRO A 39 14.18 2.65 12.21
N ARG A 40 14.15 2.66 13.55
CA ARG A 40 13.78 1.50 14.38
C ARG A 40 12.31 1.11 14.19
N ALA A 41 11.40 2.09 14.25
CA ALA A 41 9.96 1.82 14.06
C ALA A 41 9.71 1.24 12.66
N ARG A 42 10.34 1.83 11.63
CA ARG A 42 10.24 1.31 10.27
C ARG A 42 10.78 -0.11 10.13
N ALA A 43 11.95 -0.41 10.70
CA ALA A 43 12.52 -1.75 10.64
C ALA A 43 11.60 -2.79 11.32
N SER A 44 10.96 -2.41 12.43
CA SER A 44 9.94 -3.23 13.10
C SER A 44 8.74 -3.51 12.20
N ALA A 45 8.17 -2.48 11.57
CA ALA A 45 7.04 -2.63 10.65
C ALA A 45 7.38 -3.54 9.46
N TRP A 46 8.59 -3.42 8.93
CA TRP A 46 9.09 -4.30 7.87
C TRP A 46 9.26 -5.75 8.30
N ALA A 47 9.74 -5.99 9.53
CA ALA A 47 9.84 -7.34 10.08
C ALA A 47 8.44 -7.97 10.24
N ALA A 48 7.47 -7.20 10.74
CA ALA A 48 6.08 -7.66 10.87
C ALA A 48 5.46 -8.04 9.51
N ILE A 49 5.64 -7.19 8.50
CA ILE A 49 5.23 -7.47 7.12
C ILE A 49 5.87 -8.75 6.58
N GLY A 50 7.17 -8.93 6.82
CA GLY A 50 7.89 -10.12 6.40
C GLY A 50 7.29 -11.42 6.97
N GLN A 51 6.80 -11.38 8.20
CA GLN A 51 6.12 -12.51 8.85
C GLN A 51 4.68 -12.71 8.37
N ALA A 52 3.99 -11.64 7.97
CA ALA A 52 2.60 -11.68 7.52
C ALA A 52 2.42 -12.18 6.07
N MET A 53 3.50 -12.24 5.27
CA MET A 53 3.45 -12.64 3.86
C MET A 53 3.67 -14.13 3.66
N THR A 54 2.80 -14.78 2.88
CA THR A 54 3.13 -16.08 2.29
C THR A 54 4.18 -15.92 1.17
N PRO A 55 4.95 -16.98 0.81
CA PRO A 55 5.91 -16.90 -0.28
C PRO A 55 5.31 -16.45 -1.62
N ARG A 56 4.06 -16.85 -1.90
CA ARG A 56 3.32 -16.45 -3.11
C ARG A 56 3.00 -14.95 -3.11
N GLU A 57 2.55 -14.43 -1.98
CA GLU A 57 2.19 -13.02 -1.83
C GLU A 57 3.41 -12.12 -1.85
N ARG A 58 4.54 -12.61 -1.30
CA ARG A 58 5.80 -11.88 -1.29
C ARG A 58 6.20 -11.40 -2.68
N LEU A 59 6.09 -12.25 -3.71
CA LEU A 59 6.44 -11.86 -5.07
C LEU A 59 5.52 -10.75 -5.60
N ALA A 60 4.20 -10.92 -5.43
CA ALA A 60 3.21 -9.96 -5.91
C ALA A 60 3.32 -8.60 -5.20
N THR A 61 3.49 -8.61 -3.88
CA THR A 61 3.66 -7.42 -3.05
C THR A 61 4.97 -6.69 -3.33
N LEU A 62 6.08 -7.42 -3.57
CA LEU A 62 7.32 -6.79 -4.02
C LEU A 62 7.19 -6.21 -5.43
N GLY A 63 6.40 -6.83 -6.30
CA GLY A 63 6.02 -6.28 -7.60
C GLY A 63 5.28 -4.95 -7.47
N ALA A 64 4.30 -4.86 -6.57
CA ALA A 64 3.60 -3.62 -6.23
C ALA A 64 4.56 -2.51 -5.79
N ALA A 65 5.49 -2.84 -4.90
CA ALA A 65 6.50 -1.92 -4.38
C ALA A 65 7.43 -1.41 -5.48
N ALA A 66 7.89 -2.31 -6.35
CA ALA A 66 8.75 -1.97 -7.48
C ALA A 66 8.05 -1.02 -8.46
N LEU A 67 6.78 -1.26 -8.77
CA LEU A 67 5.99 -0.36 -9.61
C LEU A 67 5.81 1.02 -8.97
N ALA A 68 5.51 1.09 -7.67
CA ALA A 68 5.38 2.36 -6.96
C ALA A 68 6.68 3.15 -6.89
N ARG A 69 7.81 2.45 -6.74
CA ARG A 69 9.13 3.07 -6.81
C ARG A 69 9.44 3.62 -8.20
N GLN A 70 9.19 2.84 -9.26
CA GLN A 70 9.39 3.31 -10.63
C GLN A 70 8.52 4.54 -10.91
N LYS A 71 7.25 4.50 -10.50
CA LYS A 71 6.32 5.62 -10.61
C LYS A 71 6.84 6.87 -9.91
N ALA A 72 7.38 6.72 -8.72
CA ALA A 72 7.96 7.81 -7.95
C ALA A 72 9.22 8.40 -8.63
N ILE A 73 10.04 7.55 -9.25
CA ILE A 73 11.18 8.01 -10.07
C ILE A 73 10.67 8.85 -11.25
N ASP A 74 9.63 8.39 -11.95
CA ASP A 74 9.07 9.12 -13.08
C ASP A 74 8.49 10.49 -12.67
N VAL A 75 7.76 10.54 -11.55
CA VAL A 75 7.21 11.78 -10.96
C VAL A 75 8.32 12.75 -10.56
N ALA A 76 9.35 12.24 -9.87
CA ALA A 76 10.51 13.03 -9.45
C ALA A 76 11.30 13.60 -10.64
N ASN A 77 11.44 12.81 -11.71
CA ASN A 77 12.12 13.25 -12.94
C ASN A 77 11.37 14.39 -13.63
N ARG A 78 10.03 14.30 -13.74
CA ARG A 78 9.19 15.40 -14.28
C ARG A 78 9.31 16.70 -13.46
N SER A 79 9.59 16.55 -12.17
CA SER A 79 9.68 17.64 -11.19
C SER A 79 11.10 18.15 -10.98
N HIS A 80 12.11 17.56 -11.64
CA HIS A 80 13.53 17.81 -11.39
C HIS A 80 13.97 17.63 -9.93
N THR A 81 13.26 16.82 -9.15
CA THR A 81 13.48 16.57 -7.72
C THR A 81 13.79 15.10 -7.46
N ALA A 82 14.91 14.61 -8.01
CA ALA A 82 15.36 13.23 -7.84
C ALA A 82 15.75 12.96 -6.37
N ASP A 83 14.80 12.46 -5.57
CA ASP A 83 14.96 12.23 -4.15
C ASP A 83 14.72 10.76 -3.77
N TRP A 84 15.78 10.09 -3.33
CA TRP A 84 15.72 8.69 -2.89
C TRP A 84 14.72 8.48 -1.74
N ALA A 85 14.50 9.48 -0.89
CA ALA A 85 13.62 9.37 0.25
C ALA A 85 12.16 9.31 -0.22
N PHE A 86 11.79 10.05 -1.25
CA PHE A 86 10.46 9.94 -1.87
C PHE A 86 10.24 8.53 -2.44
N TRP A 87 11.20 8.00 -3.19
CA TRP A 87 11.11 6.67 -3.79
C TRP A 87 11.02 5.54 -2.75
N ALA A 88 11.73 5.69 -1.62
CA ALA A 88 11.66 4.75 -0.51
C ALA A 88 10.29 4.81 0.19
N ALA A 89 9.73 6.01 0.35
CA ALA A 89 8.41 6.20 0.96
C ALA A 89 7.29 5.57 0.13
N THR A 90 7.31 5.72 -1.20
CA THR A 90 6.30 5.12 -2.06
C THR A 90 6.40 3.60 -2.11
N TRP A 91 7.61 3.06 -2.05
CA TRP A 91 7.86 1.63 -1.89
C TRP A 91 7.28 1.10 -0.56
N ASP A 92 7.59 1.75 0.56
CA ASP A 92 7.08 1.40 1.90
C ASP A 92 5.53 1.43 1.91
N ALA A 93 4.93 2.49 1.36
CA ALA A 93 3.48 2.65 1.31
C ALA A 93 2.79 1.59 0.43
N ALA A 94 3.35 1.26 -0.73
CA ALA A 94 2.74 0.28 -1.64
C ALA A 94 2.65 -1.12 -1.02
N ILE A 95 3.64 -1.51 -0.23
CA ILE A 95 3.63 -2.80 0.48
C ILE A 95 2.60 -2.79 1.59
N ALA A 96 2.56 -1.73 2.38
CA ALA A 96 1.56 -1.57 3.43
C ALA A 96 0.13 -1.62 2.85
N VAL A 97 -0.11 -0.91 1.73
CA VAL A 97 -1.39 -0.93 1.02
C VAL A 97 -1.71 -2.31 0.47
N ALA A 98 -0.76 -3.00 -0.16
CA ALA A 98 -0.96 -4.35 -0.70
C ALA A 98 -1.36 -5.37 0.38
N LEU A 99 -0.84 -5.20 1.60
CA LEU A 99 -1.10 -6.06 2.76
C LEU A 99 -2.10 -5.47 3.75
N CYS A 100 -2.84 -4.45 3.35
CA CYS A 100 -3.79 -3.77 4.21
C CYS A 100 -4.79 -4.78 4.82
N GLY A 101 -5.05 -4.64 6.13
CA GLY A 101 -5.88 -5.57 6.91
C GLY A 101 -5.17 -6.88 7.32
N ARG A 102 -3.86 -7.04 7.04
CA ARG A 102 -3.05 -8.18 7.50
C ARG A 102 -1.86 -7.80 8.39
N VAL A 103 -1.69 -6.51 8.64
CA VAL A 103 -0.67 -5.95 9.52
C VAL A 103 -1.35 -5.02 10.52
N ASP A 104 -0.77 -4.91 11.70
CA ASP A 104 -1.29 -4.01 12.74
C ASP A 104 -1.35 -2.56 12.25
N ALA A 105 -2.33 -1.81 12.75
CA ALA A 105 -2.56 -0.43 12.36
C ALA A 105 -1.30 0.43 12.53
N ASP A 106 -0.59 0.31 13.66
CA ASP A 106 0.64 1.07 13.93
C ASP A 106 1.75 0.78 12.90
N HIS A 107 1.89 -0.47 12.47
CA HIS A 107 2.87 -0.87 11.46
C HIS A 107 2.48 -0.36 10.06
N TYR A 108 1.19 -0.42 9.74
CA TYR A 108 0.65 0.17 8.51
C TYR A 108 0.90 1.68 8.49
N GLU A 109 0.45 2.41 9.50
CA GLU A 109 0.60 3.86 9.66
C GLU A 109 2.07 4.29 9.62
N THR A 110 2.95 3.52 10.25
CA THR A 110 4.39 3.77 10.18
C THR A 110 4.86 3.81 8.73
N LEU A 111 4.44 2.87 7.89
CA LEU A 111 4.95 2.75 6.51
C LEU A 111 4.25 3.70 5.53
N VAL A 112 2.96 3.97 5.71
CA VAL A 112 2.23 4.91 4.86
C VAL A 112 2.42 6.36 5.28
N GLY A 113 2.80 6.62 6.53
CA GLY A 113 2.82 7.95 7.15
C GLY A 113 3.47 9.05 6.33
N PRO A 114 4.66 8.84 5.72
CA PRO A 114 5.25 9.84 4.84
C PRO A 114 4.38 10.18 3.62
N VAL A 115 3.77 9.18 2.99
CA VAL A 115 2.90 9.36 1.81
C VAL A 115 1.53 9.92 2.21
N ALA A 116 1.03 9.58 3.40
CA ALA A 116 -0.25 10.06 3.92
C ALA A 116 -0.32 11.59 4.04
N HIS A 117 0.84 12.25 4.20
CA HIS A 117 0.89 13.71 4.22
C HIS A 117 0.48 14.35 2.89
N ALA A 118 0.77 13.69 1.77
CA ALA A 118 0.35 14.13 0.43
C ALA A 118 -0.95 13.46 -0.04
N LEU A 119 -1.22 12.24 0.43
CA LEU A 119 -2.36 11.40 0.05
C LEU A 119 -3.15 10.95 1.29
N PRO A 120 -3.98 11.81 1.90
CA PRO A 120 -4.63 11.52 3.19
C PRO A 120 -5.56 10.30 3.17
N TRP A 121 -6.13 9.95 2.02
CA TRP A 121 -7.01 8.79 1.88
C TRP A 121 -6.33 7.48 2.30
N ILE A 122 -5.00 7.40 2.22
CA ILE A 122 -4.24 6.17 2.52
C ILE A 122 -4.35 5.74 3.98
N THR A 123 -4.71 6.64 4.90
CA THR A 123 -4.94 6.35 6.33
C THR A 123 -6.42 6.23 6.69
N HIS A 124 -7.33 6.75 5.85
CA HIS A 124 -8.76 6.83 6.16
C HIS A 124 -9.59 5.75 5.44
N ASP A 125 -9.20 5.38 4.22
CA ASP A 125 -9.89 4.40 3.39
C ASP A 125 -9.11 3.09 3.32
N ILE A 126 -8.87 2.46 4.48
CA ILE A 126 -8.52 1.04 4.50
C ILE A 126 -9.75 0.30 3.98
N PRO A 127 -9.71 -0.31 2.78
CA PRO A 127 -10.83 -1.13 2.34
C PRO A 127 -10.82 -2.32 3.29
N LEU A 128 -11.74 -2.30 4.27
CA LEU A 128 -12.21 -3.49 4.95
C LEU A 128 -12.35 -4.54 3.86
N GLN A 129 -11.59 -5.62 4.00
CA GLN A 129 -11.61 -6.74 3.07
C GLN A 129 -13.06 -6.94 2.64
N VAL A 130 -13.33 -6.80 1.34
CA VAL A 130 -14.53 -7.42 0.80
C VAL A 130 -14.32 -8.90 1.08
N GLN A 131 -14.88 -9.37 2.19
CA GLN A 131 -15.15 -10.77 2.40
C GLN A 131 -15.99 -11.15 1.19
N VAL A 132 -15.33 -11.65 0.16
CA VAL A 132 -16.01 -12.38 -0.89
C VAL A 132 -16.51 -13.61 -0.14
N ALA A 133 -17.73 -13.50 0.39
CA ALA A 133 -18.50 -14.64 0.80
C ALA A 133 -18.37 -15.62 -0.35
N SER A 134 -17.69 -16.74 -0.08
CA SER A 134 -17.47 -17.77 -1.08
C SER A 134 -18.80 -17.98 -1.82
N PRO A 135 -18.84 -18.08 -3.15
CA PRO A 135 -20.09 -18.25 -3.91
C PRO A 135 -20.97 -19.38 -3.34
N HIS A 136 -20.33 -20.36 -2.70
CA HIS A 136 -20.96 -21.43 -1.94
C HIS A 136 -21.84 -20.96 -0.76
N ALA A 137 -21.41 -19.96 0.00
CA ALA A 137 -22.16 -19.40 1.12
C ALA A 137 -23.36 -18.53 0.66
N ALA A 138 -23.26 -17.91 -0.52
CA ALA A 138 -24.36 -17.15 -1.10
C ALA A 138 -25.47 -18.08 -1.66
N LEU A 139 -25.09 -19.19 -2.29
CA LEU A 139 -26.04 -20.18 -2.81
C LEU A 139 -26.80 -20.93 -1.69
N ALA A 140 -26.16 -21.16 -0.54
CA ALA A 140 -26.81 -21.79 0.61
C ALA A 140 -27.98 -20.97 1.19
N ARG A 141 -28.01 -19.64 0.98
CA ARG A 141 -29.12 -18.78 1.43
C ARG A 141 -30.29 -18.70 0.45
N VAL A 142 -30.06 -19.00 -0.83
CA VAL A 142 -31.10 -18.93 -1.88
C VAL A 142 -31.87 -20.25 -2.00
N GLY A 143 -31.31 -21.35 -1.47
CA GLY A 143 -31.86 -22.70 -1.61
C GLY A 143 -32.71 -23.23 -0.44
N ALA A 144 -33.13 -22.42 0.52
CA ALA A 144 -34.01 -22.89 1.60
C ALA A 144 -35.49 -22.65 1.21
N PRO A 145 -36.23 -23.67 0.72
CA PRO A 145 -37.67 -23.54 0.59
C PRO A 145 -38.28 -23.45 1.99
N HIS A 146 -39.05 -22.40 2.23
CA HIS A 146 -39.96 -22.34 3.37
C HIS A 146 -41.01 -23.43 3.19
N GLY A 147 -40.91 -24.48 4.01
CA GLY A 147 -42.00 -25.41 4.27
C GLY A 147 -43.10 -24.77 5.10
#